data_AF-A0A3D5DK05-F1
#
_entry.id   AF-A0A3D5DK05-F1
#
_cell.length_a   1.000
_cell.length_b   1.000
_cell.length_c   1.000
_cell.angle_alpha   90.00
_cell.angle_beta   90.00
_cell.angle_gamma   90.00
#
_symmetry.space_group_name_H-M   'P 1'
#
loop_
_entity.id
_entity.type
_entity.pdbx_description
1 polymer ?
#
loop_
_entity_poly.entity_id
_entity_poly.type
_entity_poly.pdbx_seq_one_letter_code
_entity_poly.pdbx_strand_id
1 'polypeptide(L)' 'MSIVQATSAADAADAPARSRRRGGGSRLARRRRRAGILLSLPAVIVVVALLGIPIGQAIYYSMTTWDGISSTWIGPS' A
#
# COMPACT_ATOMS: atom_id res chain seq x y z
N MET A 1 43.33 12.86 -43.92
CA MET A 1 42.15 13.45 -43.25
C MET A 1 40.88 12.79 -43.81
N SER A 2 39.96 12.38 -42.93
CA SER A 2 38.54 12.04 -43.20
C SER A 2 38.18 10.67 -43.79
N ILE A 3 38.11 9.64 -42.94
CA ILE A 3 37.27 8.44 -43.15
C ILE A 3 36.29 8.20 -41.99
N VAL A 4 36.03 9.22 -41.15
CA VAL A 4 35.21 9.08 -39.93
C VAL A 4 33.73 9.43 -40.18
N GLN A 5 33.37 9.95 -41.35
CA GLN A 5 32.08 10.64 -41.53
C GLN A 5 30.95 9.79 -42.15
N ALA A 6 31.22 8.56 -42.62
CA ALA A 6 30.20 7.74 -43.30
C ALA A 6 29.26 6.96 -42.35
N THR A 7 29.57 6.85 -41.05
CA THR A 7 28.71 6.11 -40.08
C THR A 7 27.81 7.01 -39.23
N SER A 8 28.04 8.33 -39.22
CA SER A 8 27.37 9.24 -38.27
C SER A 8 25.92 9.58 -38.67
N ALA A 9 25.60 9.63 -39.97
CA ALA A 9 24.26 9.98 -40.43
C ALA A 9 23.25 8.83 -40.28
N ALA A 10 23.71 7.57 -40.36
CA ALA A 10 22.87 6.39 -40.19
C ALA A 10 22.60 6.08 -38.71
N ASP A 11 23.57 6.29 -37.81
CA ASP A 11 23.39 6.16 -36.36
C ASP A 11 22.45 7.22 -35.76
N ALA A 12 22.41 8.43 -36.35
CA ALA A 12 21.52 9.50 -35.89
C ALA A 12 20.05 9.24 -36.23
N ALA A 13 19.76 8.44 -37.25
CA ALA A 13 18.41 8.13 -37.69
C ALA A 13 17.73 7.02 -36.85
N ASP A 14 18.50 6.20 -36.11
CA ASP A 14 17.99 5.19 -35.19
C ASP A 14 18.02 5.66 -33.71
N ALA A 15 18.14 6.97 -33.49
CA ALA A 15 18.05 7.57 -32.16
C ALA A 15 16.67 7.26 -31.55
N PRO A 16 16.62 6.64 -30.37
CA PRO A 16 15.58 5.69 -30.07
C PRO A 16 14.25 6.39 -29.75
N ALA A 17 13.23 6.07 -30.54
CA ALA A 17 11.81 6.25 -30.20
C ALA A 17 11.36 5.47 -28.92
N ARG A 18 12.31 4.97 -28.10
CA ARG A 18 12.08 4.18 -26.88
C ARG A 18 11.70 5.03 -25.66
N SER A 19 11.78 6.36 -25.72
CA SER A 19 11.47 7.22 -24.56
C SER A 19 9.97 7.40 -24.28
N ARG A 20 9.09 7.12 -25.26
CA ARG A 20 7.64 7.38 -25.14
C ARG A 20 6.83 6.32 -24.36
N ARG A 21 7.43 5.18 -24.00
CA ARG A 21 6.72 4.07 -23.30
C ARG A 21 6.83 4.09 -21.77
N ARG A 22 7.52 5.08 -21.17
CA ARG A 22 7.71 5.13 -19.70
C ARG A 22 6.58 5.83 -18.93
N GLY A 23 5.70 6.57 -19.60
CA GLY A 23 4.61 7.31 -18.96
C GLY A 23 3.34 6.50 -18.64
N GLY A 24 3.09 5.39 -19.35
CA GLY A 24 1.87 4.57 -19.17
C GLY A 24 1.90 3.63 -17.97
N GLY A 25 3.10 3.26 -17.52
CA GLY A 25 3.29 2.34 -16.39
C GLY A 25 2.82 2.90 -15.05
N SER A 26 2.92 4.22 -14.83
CA SER A 26 2.53 4.85 -13.56
C SER A 26 1.01 4.81 -13.31
N ARG A 27 0.20 5.02 -14.35
CA ARG A 27 -1.27 4.96 -14.26
C ARG A 27 -1.76 3.51 -14.13
N LEU A 28 -1.18 2.57 -14.88
CA LEU A 28 -1.51 1.16 -14.78
C LEU A 28 -1.08 0.58 -13.42
N ALA A 29 0.12 0.92 -12.93
CA ALA A 29 0.59 0.53 -11.60
C ALA A 29 -0.30 1.09 -10.47
N ARG A 30 -0.75 2.35 -10.58
CA ARG A 30 -1.72 2.94 -9.64
C ARG A 30 -3.06 2.23 -9.67
N ARG A 31 -3.60 1.89 -10.86
CA ARG A 31 -4.85 1.15 -11.00
C ARG A 31 -4.74 -0.25 -10.39
N ARG A 32 -3.63 -0.95 -10.64
CA ARG A 32 -3.37 -2.29 -10.09
C ARG A 32 -3.25 -2.28 -8.56
N ARG A 33 -2.58 -1.27 -7.98
CA ARG A 33 -2.52 -1.09 -6.51
C ARG A 33 -3.89 -0.79 -5.89
N ARG A 34 -4.68 0.10 -6.51
CA ARG A 34 -6.05 0.41 -6.03
C ARG A 34 -6.96 -0.81 -6.07
N ALA A 35 -6.91 -1.58 -7.16
CA ALA A 35 -7.68 -2.81 -7.29
C ALA A 35 -7.28 -3.84 -6.21
N GLY A 36 -5.98 -4.02 -5.97
CA GLY A 36 -5.49 -4.87 -4.87
C GLY A 36 -6.03 -4.44 -3.51
N ILE A 37 -5.93 -3.14 -3.18
CA ILE A 37 -6.43 -2.61 -1.92
C ILE A 37 -7.94 -2.80 -1.79
N LEU A 38 -8.73 -2.41 -2.79
CA LEU A 38 -10.20 -2.51 -2.73
C LEU A 38 -10.67 -3.95 -2.54
N LEU A 39 -10.01 -4.92 -3.19
CA LEU A 39 -10.34 -6.33 -3.08
C LEU A 39 -9.89 -6.93 -1.74
N SER A 40 -8.73 -6.52 -1.21
CA SER A 40 -8.22 -7.02 0.07
C SER A 40 -8.83 -6.33 1.30
N LEU A 41 -9.31 -5.10 1.15
CA LEU A 41 -9.83 -4.28 2.24
C LEU A 41 -10.87 -5.00 3.11
N PRO A 42 -11.93 -5.65 2.56
CA PRO A 42 -12.90 -6.35 3.40
C PRO A 42 -12.28 -7.49 4.20
N ALA A 43 -11.33 -8.25 3.63
CA ALA A 43 -10.63 -9.30 4.36
C ALA A 43 -9.78 -8.72 5.51
N VAL A 44 -9.07 -7.62 5.25
CA VAL A 44 -8.28 -6.92 6.29
C VAL A 44 -9.18 -6.39 7.39
N ILE A 45 -10.34 -5.80 7.05
CA ILE A 45 -11.32 -5.31 8.04
C ILE A 45 -11.75 -6.46 8.95
N VAL A 46 -12.10 -7.62 8.40
CA VAL A 46 -12.52 -8.79 9.18
C VAL A 46 -11.40 -9.26 10.11
N VAL A 47 -10.16 -9.37 9.62
CA VAL A 47 -9.01 -9.77 10.44
C VAL A 47 -8.76 -8.79 11.58
N VAL A 48 -8.75 -7.49 11.27
CA VAL A 48 -8.55 -6.44 12.28
C VAL A 48 -9.69 -6.42 13.29
N ALA A 49 -10.94 -6.67 12.88
CA ALA A 49 -12.07 -6.76 13.81
C ALA A 49 -11.98 -7.99 14.70
N LEU A 50 -11.72 -9.17 14.11
CA LEU A 50 -11.61 -10.43 14.86
C LEU A 50 -10.49 -10.43 15.89
N LEU A 51 -9.38 -9.74 15.62
CA LEU A 51 -8.28 -9.62 16.57
C LEU A 51 -8.44 -8.40 17.47
N GLY A 52 -8.74 -7.24 16.90
CA GLY A 52 -8.79 -5.96 17.61
C GLY A 52 -9.91 -5.87 18.63
N ILE A 53 -11.09 -6.43 18.36
CA ILE A 53 -12.22 -6.43 19.30
C ILE A 53 -11.86 -7.19 20.59
N PRO A 54 -11.47 -8.48 20.58
CA PRO A 54 -11.16 -9.19 21.80
C PRO A 54 -9.92 -8.62 22.52
N ILE A 55 -8.94 -8.08 21.78
CA ILE A 55 -7.80 -7.38 22.39
C ILE A 55 -8.28 -6.13 23.14
N GLY A 56 -9.09 -5.30 22.50
CA GLY A 56 -9.65 -4.10 23.12
C GLY A 56 -10.52 -4.43 24.32
N GLN A 57 -11.33 -5.50 24.24
CA GLN A 57 -12.12 -6.01 25.36
C GLN A 57 -11.20 -6.46 26.51
N ALA A 58 -10.14 -7.21 26.22
CA ALA A 58 -9.18 -7.63 27.24
C ALA A 58 -8.52 -6.44 27.94
N ILE A 59 -8.15 -5.40 27.19
CA ILE A 59 -7.61 -4.16 27.77
C ILE A 59 -8.68 -3.46 28.63
N TYR A 60 -9.88 -3.26 28.10
CA TYR A 60 -10.97 -2.58 28.81
C TYR A 60 -11.33 -3.31 30.12
N TYR A 61 -11.48 -4.63 30.06
CA TYR A 61 -11.77 -5.44 31.23
C TYR A 61 -10.58 -5.55 32.19
N SER A 62 -9.33 -5.49 31.71
CA SER A 62 -8.17 -5.41 32.61
C SER A 62 -8.15 -4.13 33.45
N MET A 63 -8.80 -3.07 32.97
CA MET A 63 -8.93 -1.78 33.66
C MET A 63 -10.23 -1.64 34.44
N THR A 64 -11.06 -2.69 34.47
CA THR A 64 -12.36 -2.67 35.12
C THR A 64 -12.39 -3.75 36.20
N THR A 65 -12.55 -3.36 37.47
CA THR A 65 -12.84 -4.33 38.53
C THR A 65 -14.33 -4.56 38.59
N TRP A 66 -14.70 -5.84 38.58
CA TRP A 66 -16.08 -6.29 38.66
C TRP A 66 -16.22 -7.28 39.81
N ASP A 67 -17.18 -7.04 40.69
CA ASP A 67 -17.48 -7.88 41.87
C ASP A 67 -18.70 -8.80 41.66
N GLY A 68 -19.28 -8.80 40.45
CA GLY A 68 -20.51 -9.54 40.14
C GLY A 68 -21.76 -8.65 40.01
N ILE A 69 -21.74 -7.46 40.61
CA ILE A 69 -22.92 -6.59 40.76
C ILE A 69 -22.59 -5.17 40.29
N SER A 70 -21.40 -4.69 40.61
CA SER A 70 -20.91 -3.36 40.29
C SER A 70 -19.65 -3.44 39.44
N SER A 71 -19.48 -2.44 38.57
CA SER A 71 -18.35 -2.33 37.65
C SER A 71 -17.68 -0.98 37.90
N THR A 72 -16.41 -0.99 38.30
CA THR A 72 -15.64 0.23 38.57
C THR A 72 -14.40 0.29 37.66
N TRP A 73 -14.24 1.44 37.01
CA TRP A 73 -13.06 1.74 36.20
C TRP A 73 -11.90 2.15 37.09
N ILE A 74 -10.73 1.53 36.89
CA ILE A 74 -9.50 1.77 37.67
C ILE A 74 -8.35 2.21 36.75
N GLY A 75 -8.63 2.48 35.48
CA GLY A 75 -7.65 3.06 34.57
C GLY A 75 -7.28 4.51 34.93
N PRO A 76 -6.24 5.08 34.29
CA PRO A 76 -5.78 6.43 34.56
C PRO A 76 -6.91 7.46 34.41
N SER A 77 -6.96 8.40 35.34
CA SER A 77 -7.83 9.58 35.35
C SER A 77 -7.13 10.79 34.73
#